data_AF-A0A0F9Z600-F1
#
_entry.id   AF-A0A0F9Z600-F1
#
_cell.length_a   1.000
_cell.length_b   1.000
_cell.length_c   1.000
_cell.angle_alpha   90.00
_cell.angle_beta   90.00
_cell.angle_gamma   90.00
#
_symmetry.space_group_name_H-M   'P 1'
#
loop_
_entity.id
_entity.type
_entity.pdbx_description
1 polymer ?
#
loop_
_entity_poly.entity_id
_entity_poly.type
_entity_poly.pdbx_seq_one_letter_code
_entity_poly.pdbx_strand_id
1 'polypeptide(L)'
;MEKRINTMMLNNDYYAIRHALAKNREDRVLSSTEKTGISHPLTPEGRVQMHKVAKESGIEFDRIITSSILRTRQSAEIIQEYCGGIIMTDERLIEHQVGAFDGRSIDEWANYWKENDVRYCASIQVETWTAVRERVGALLIESNFLYKGENILFVSHELPISMLLDFINGIKRETHPRIYIPYSQFIHLNSVSP
;
A
#
# COMPACT_ATOMS: atom_id res chain seq x y z
N MET A 1 32.12 -17.37 1.11
CA MET A 1 31.03 -17.85 0.24
C MET A 1 29.73 -17.37 0.86
N GLU A 2 29.46 -16.08 0.74
CA GLU A 2 28.28 -15.43 1.30
C GLU A 2 27.08 -15.83 0.44
N LYS A 3 26.11 -16.52 1.06
CA LYS A 3 24.86 -16.92 0.42
C LYS A 3 24.18 -15.66 -0.10
N ARG A 4 24.07 -15.56 -1.43
CA ARG A 4 23.24 -14.58 -2.13
C ARG A 4 21.87 -14.56 -1.44
N ILE A 5 21.53 -13.43 -0.86
CA ILE A 5 20.24 -13.17 -0.23
C ILE A 5 19.17 -13.35 -1.32
N ASN A 6 18.13 -14.12 -1.01
CA ASN A 6 16.99 -14.45 -1.89
C ASN A 6 16.50 -13.23 -2.68
N THR A 7 16.92 -13.09 -3.94
CA THR A 7 16.18 -12.31 -4.92
C THR A 7 15.03 -13.21 -5.37
N MET A 8 13.86 -13.05 -4.77
CA MET A 8 12.66 -13.73 -5.25
C MET A 8 12.47 -13.37 -6.73
N MET A 9 12.56 -14.37 -7.63
CA MET A 9 12.27 -14.12 -9.04
C MET A 9 10.76 -13.88 -9.19
N LEU A 10 10.40 -12.66 -9.56
CA LEU A 10 9.03 -12.30 -9.90
C LEU A 10 8.77 -12.78 -11.33
N ASN A 11 7.79 -13.68 -11.47
CA ASN A 11 7.37 -14.27 -12.75
C ASN A 11 6.21 -13.48 -13.39
N ASN A 12 5.77 -12.41 -12.73
CA ASN A 12 4.75 -11.46 -13.16
C ASN A 12 5.35 -10.06 -13.10
N ASP A 13 4.72 -9.12 -13.79
CA ASP A 13 5.10 -7.72 -13.75
C ASP A 13 4.24 -6.97 -12.73
N TYR A 14 4.85 -6.54 -11.63
CA TYR A 14 4.14 -5.95 -10.51
C TYR A 14 4.24 -4.44 -10.48
N TYR A 15 3.12 -3.83 -10.14
CA TYR A 15 2.99 -2.39 -9.92
C TYR A 15 2.33 -2.15 -8.58
N ALA A 16 2.67 -1.03 -7.94
CA ALA A 16 1.94 -0.52 -6.79
C ALA A 16 1.56 0.94 -7.01
N ILE A 17 0.42 1.34 -6.46
CA ILE A 17 0.00 2.73 -6.42
C ILE A 17 -0.69 3.03 -5.09
N ARG A 18 -0.31 4.14 -4.46
CA ARG A 18 -1.05 4.68 -3.32
C ARG A 18 -2.35 5.28 -3.85
N HIS A 19 -3.47 5.01 -3.16
CA HIS A 19 -4.75 5.66 -3.44
C HIS A 19 -4.59 7.18 -3.61
N ALA A 20 -5.50 7.83 -4.33
CA ALA A 20 -5.45 9.27 -4.51
C ALA A 20 -5.84 10.06 -3.24
N LEU A 21 -5.75 11.40 -3.31
CA LEU A 21 -6.15 12.27 -2.20
C LEU A 21 -7.58 11.95 -1.72
N ALA A 22 -7.72 11.84 -0.40
CA ALA A 22 -8.95 11.40 0.25
C ALA A 22 -9.28 12.28 1.46
N LYS A 23 -10.55 12.25 1.86
CA LYS A 23 -11.14 13.16 2.84
C LYS A 23 -10.49 13.08 4.22
N ASN A 24 -9.97 11.92 4.63
CA ASN A 24 -9.22 11.78 5.90
C ASN A 24 -8.00 12.71 6.00
N ARG A 25 -7.41 13.10 4.86
CA ARG A 25 -6.29 14.05 4.83
C ARG A 25 -6.73 15.46 5.20
N GLU A 26 -7.89 15.89 4.71
CA GLU A 26 -8.48 17.19 5.05
C GLU A 26 -8.93 17.21 6.51
N ASP A 27 -9.55 16.12 6.95
CA ASP A 27 -10.08 15.97 8.30
C ASP A 27 -8.95 15.74 9.34
N ARG A 28 -7.73 15.48 8.86
CA ARG A 28 -6.53 15.21 9.67
C ARG A 28 -6.73 14.06 10.66
N VAL A 29 -7.42 13.01 10.23
CA VAL A 29 -7.70 11.82 11.05
C VAL A 29 -7.00 10.59 10.50
N LEU A 30 -6.64 9.70 11.41
CA LEU A 30 -6.21 8.35 11.07
C LEU A 30 -7.43 7.55 10.58
N SER A 31 -7.23 6.84 9.48
CA SER A 31 -8.26 5.97 8.91
C SER A 31 -7.60 4.71 8.40
N SER A 32 -7.52 3.71 9.28
CA SER A 32 -6.79 2.46 9.02
C SER A 32 -7.67 1.26 8.71
N THR A 33 -8.98 1.35 8.91
CA THR A 33 -9.91 0.23 8.72
C THR A 33 -10.99 0.57 7.69
N GLU A 34 -11.70 -0.43 7.19
CA GLU A 34 -12.89 -0.22 6.36
C GLU A 34 -13.95 0.60 7.11
N LYS A 35 -14.15 0.33 8.40
CA LYS A 35 -15.14 1.02 9.26
C LYS A 35 -14.91 2.53 9.33
N THR A 36 -13.68 2.98 9.56
CA THR A 36 -13.39 4.43 9.54
C THR A 36 -13.25 4.94 8.11
N GLY A 37 -12.71 4.12 7.22
CA GLY A 37 -12.46 4.42 5.81
C GLY A 37 -13.69 4.75 4.99
N ILE A 38 -14.86 4.20 5.34
CA ILE A 38 -16.11 4.48 4.62
C ILE A 38 -16.49 5.96 4.63
N SER A 39 -16.13 6.69 5.68
CA SER A 39 -16.36 8.13 5.81
C SER A 39 -15.30 8.99 5.10
N HIS A 40 -14.27 8.35 4.53
CA HIS A 40 -13.12 9.03 3.94
C HIS A 40 -12.91 8.65 2.47
N PRO A 41 -13.87 8.99 1.57
CA PRO A 41 -13.72 8.74 0.14
C PRO A 41 -12.64 9.61 -0.49
N LEU A 42 -12.32 9.34 -1.76
CA LEU A 42 -11.51 10.24 -2.58
C LEU A 42 -12.16 11.62 -2.68
N THR A 43 -11.34 12.68 -2.61
CA THR A 43 -11.78 14.06 -2.87
C THR A 43 -12.00 14.27 -4.37
N PRO A 44 -12.71 15.32 -4.80
CA PRO A 44 -12.82 15.67 -6.22
C PRO A 44 -11.46 15.80 -6.91
N GLU A 45 -10.50 16.43 -6.25
CA GLU A 45 -9.13 16.61 -6.75
C GLU A 45 -8.41 15.25 -6.86
N GLY A 46 -8.57 14.38 -5.86
CA GLY A 46 -8.02 13.02 -5.89
C GLY A 46 -8.56 12.20 -7.05
N ARG A 47 -9.87 12.32 -7.37
CA ARG A 47 -10.46 11.65 -8.54
C ARG A 47 -9.85 12.16 -9.84
N VAL A 48 -9.74 13.48 -10.01
CA VAL A 48 -9.12 14.09 -11.20
C VAL A 48 -7.67 13.62 -11.34
N GLN A 49 -6.91 13.60 -10.25
CA GLN A 49 -5.53 13.11 -10.23
C GLN A 49 -5.44 11.64 -10.69
N MET A 50 -6.31 10.77 -10.17
CA MET A 50 -6.29 9.35 -10.52
C MET A 50 -6.70 9.10 -11.97
N HIS A 51 -7.75 9.78 -12.47
CA HIS A 51 -8.13 9.70 -13.88
C HIS A 51 -6.99 10.09 -14.81
N LYS A 52 -6.29 11.19 -14.49
CA LYS A 52 -5.15 11.65 -15.29
C LYS A 52 -4.05 10.60 -15.35
N VAL A 53 -3.63 10.09 -14.19
CA VAL A 53 -2.53 9.13 -14.09
C VAL A 53 -2.88 7.79 -14.75
N ALA A 54 -4.09 7.28 -14.55
CA ALA A 54 -4.54 6.05 -15.20
C ALA A 54 -4.54 6.20 -16.73
N LYS A 55 -5.12 7.29 -17.23
CA LYS A 55 -5.20 7.59 -18.67
C LYS A 55 -3.83 7.77 -19.34
N GLU A 56 -2.90 8.42 -18.65
CA GLU A 56 -1.55 8.72 -19.19
C GLU A 56 -0.57 7.55 -19.02
N SER A 57 -0.92 6.51 -18.25
CA SER A 57 0.01 5.42 -17.91
C SER A 57 0.47 4.60 -19.11
N GLY A 58 -0.44 4.31 -20.05
CA GLY A 58 -0.20 3.35 -21.13
C GLY A 58 -0.02 1.90 -20.64
N ILE A 59 -0.39 1.60 -19.39
CA ILE A 59 -0.26 0.27 -18.78
C ILE A 59 -1.61 -0.46 -18.89
N GLU A 60 -1.57 -1.72 -19.30
CA GLU A 60 -2.70 -2.65 -19.22
C GLU A 60 -2.46 -3.67 -18.09
N PHE A 61 -3.46 -3.85 -17.23
CA PHE A 61 -3.40 -4.80 -16.12
C PHE A 61 -4.30 -6.00 -16.38
N ASP A 62 -3.83 -7.19 -16.02
CA ASP A 62 -4.67 -8.39 -15.94
C ASP A 62 -5.45 -8.39 -14.62
N ARG A 63 -4.82 -7.88 -13.55
CA ARG A 63 -5.40 -7.86 -12.20
C ARG A 63 -5.10 -6.56 -11.47
N ILE A 64 -6.10 -6.10 -10.72
CA ILE A 64 -5.99 -4.98 -9.79
C ILE A 64 -6.40 -5.49 -8.41
N ILE A 65 -5.43 -5.70 -7.52
CA ILE A 65 -5.67 -6.12 -6.14
C ILE A 65 -5.66 -4.88 -5.24
N THR A 66 -6.77 -4.61 -4.56
CA THR A 66 -6.95 -3.45 -3.69
C THR A 66 -7.16 -3.87 -2.25
N SER A 67 -6.86 -2.97 -1.31
CA SER A 67 -7.39 -3.11 0.05
C SER A 67 -8.92 -2.93 0.08
N SER A 68 -9.55 -3.33 1.18
CA SER A 68 -10.99 -3.18 1.41
C SER A 68 -11.45 -1.73 1.67
N ILE A 69 -10.51 -0.82 1.95
CA ILE A 69 -10.81 0.56 2.33
C ILE A 69 -11.38 1.35 1.13
N LEU A 70 -12.47 2.09 1.33
CA LEU A 70 -13.22 2.75 0.24
C LEU A 70 -12.35 3.52 -0.77
N ARG A 71 -11.37 4.31 -0.30
CA ARG A 71 -10.52 5.15 -1.17
C ARG A 71 -9.57 4.36 -2.08
N THR A 72 -9.11 3.17 -1.68
CA THR A 72 -8.30 2.30 -2.54
C THR A 72 -9.21 1.63 -3.58
N ARG A 73 -10.39 1.17 -3.18
CA ARG A 73 -11.41 0.63 -4.11
C ARG A 73 -11.80 1.64 -5.18
N GLN A 74 -12.12 2.88 -4.79
CA GLN A 74 -12.43 3.97 -5.72
C GLN A 74 -11.26 4.29 -6.66
N SER A 75 -10.02 4.19 -6.16
CA SER A 75 -8.83 4.37 -7.00
C SER A 75 -8.69 3.22 -8.01
N ALA A 76 -8.90 1.97 -7.57
CA ALA A 76 -8.86 0.78 -8.41
C ALA A 76 -9.93 0.81 -9.51
N GLU A 77 -11.16 1.21 -9.17
CA GLU A 77 -12.27 1.39 -10.11
C GLU A 77 -11.91 2.42 -11.19
N ILE A 78 -11.39 3.59 -10.80
CA ILE A 78 -10.93 4.60 -11.76
C ILE A 78 -9.81 4.06 -12.66
N ILE A 79 -8.85 3.33 -12.10
CA ILE A 79 -7.75 2.77 -12.90
C ILE A 79 -8.26 1.72 -13.89
N GLN A 80 -9.20 0.86 -13.47
CA GLN A 80 -9.81 -0.16 -14.32
C GLN A 80 -10.46 0.41 -15.57
N GLU A 81 -11.08 1.60 -15.48
CA GLU A 81 -11.69 2.27 -16.64
C GLU A 81 -10.71 2.52 -17.81
N TYR A 82 -9.42 2.73 -17.52
CA TYR A 82 -8.40 3.06 -18.53
C TYR A 82 -7.40 1.93 -18.77
N CYS A 83 -7.11 1.13 -17.75
CA CYS A 83 -6.05 0.13 -17.75
C CYS A 83 -6.59 -1.32 -17.78
N GLY A 84 -7.90 -1.53 -17.65
CA GLY A 84 -8.51 -2.86 -17.63
C GLY A 84 -8.24 -3.64 -16.33
N GLY A 85 -8.37 -4.97 -16.42
CA GLY A 85 -8.04 -5.90 -15.33
C GLY A 85 -9.21 -6.27 -14.42
N ILE A 86 -9.09 -7.41 -13.75
CA ILE A 86 -10.07 -7.91 -12.78
C ILE A 86 -9.74 -7.33 -11.41
N ILE A 87 -10.69 -6.58 -10.81
CA ILE A 87 -10.54 -6.06 -9.45
C ILE A 87 -10.76 -7.19 -8.43
N MET A 88 -9.82 -7.34 -7.52
CA MET A 88 -9.85 -8.25 -6.38
C MET A 88 -9.57 -7.48 -5.09
N THR A 89 -10.17 -7.89 -3.98
CA THR A 89 -9.90 -7.28 -2.67
C THR A 89 -9.05 -8.23 -1.83
N ASP A 90 -8.02 -7.71 -1.17
CA ASP A 90 -7.19 -8.45 -0.23
C ASP A 90 -6.90 -7.61 1.03
N GLU A 91 -7.27 -8.14 2.19
CA GLU A 91 -7.08 -7.47 3.49
C GLU A 91 -5.61 -7.21 3.81
N ARG A 92 -4.67 -7.96 3.22
CA ARG A 92 -3.24 -7.74 3.45
C ARG A 92 -2.75 -6.42 2.85
N LEU A 93 -3.57 -5.69 2.09
CA LEU A 93 -3.26 -4.37 1.56
C LEU A 93 -3.82 -3.21 2.39
N ILE A 94 -4.56 -3.43 3.48
CA ILE A 94 -5.08 -2.33 4.31
C ILE A 94 -3.95 -1.49 4.93
N GLU A 95 -4.25 -0.25 5.28
CA GLU A 95 -3.30 0.65 5.94
C GLU A 95 -2.80 0.06 7.28
N HIS A 96 -1.71 0.60 7.80
CA HIS A 96 -1.21 0.35 9.14
C HIS A 96 -2.35 0.34 10.17
N GLN A 97 -2.58 -0.78 10.84
CA GLN A 97 -3.60 -0.83 11.88
C GLN A 97 -3.10 -0.13 13.15
N VAL A 98 -3.69 1.02 13.45
CA VAL A 98 -3.28 1.89 14.55
C VAL A 98 -4.12 1.68 15.83
N GLY A 99 -4.94 0.63 15.87
CA GLY A 99 -5.71 0.25 17.05
C GLY A 99 -6.63 1.36 17.56
N ALA A 100 -6.50 1.68 18.86
CA ALA A 100 -7.27 2.75 19.52
C ALA A 100 -7.03 4.16 18.96
N PHE A 101 -6.08 4.33 18.04
CA PHE A 101 -5.87 5.59 17.34
C PHE A 101 -6.67 5.71 16.03
N ASP A 102 -7.36 4.65 15.58
CA ASP A 102 -8.18 4.74 14.38
C ASP A 102 -9.35 5.72 14.61
N GLY A 103 -9.55 6.65 13.67
CA GLY A 103 -10.49 7.76 13.82
C GLY A 103 -10.02 8.92 14.71
N ARG A 104 -8.83 8.84 15.32
CA ARG A 104 -8.23 9.94 16.09
C ARG A 104 -7.39 10.87 15.22
N SER A 105 -6.96 12.00 15.78
CA SER A 105 -6.18 12.99 15.03
C SER A 105 -4.78 12.49 14.69
N ILE A 106 -4.23 12.96 13.57
CA ILE A 106 -2.83 12.70 13.19
C ILE A 106 -1.85 13.27 14.22
N ASP A 107 -2.22 14.35 14.92
CA ASP A 107 -1.36 14.99 15.92
C ASP A 107 -1.22 14.14 17.20
N GLU A 108 -2.30 13.50 17.66
CA GLU A 108 -2.25 12.52 18.75
C GLU A 108 -1.35 11.33 18.40
N TRP A 109 -1.45 10.86 17.17
CA TRP A 109 -0.60 9.78 16.66
C TRP A 109 0.87 10.17 16.58
N ALA A 110 1.16 11.37 16.07
CA ALA A 110 2.51 11.90 15.97
C ALA A 110 3.17 12.03 17.35
N ASN A 111 2.41 12.41 18.38
CA ASN A 111 2.91 12.45 19.75
C ASN A 111 3.19 11.05 20.30
N TYR A 112 2.27 10.10 20.10
CA TYR A 112 2.50 8.70 20.46
C TYR A 112 3.77 8.13 19.79
N TRP A 113 4.01 8.44 18.51
CA TRP A 113 5.22 8.02 17.77
C TRP A 113 6.52 8.60 18.29
N LYS A 114 6.52 9.82 18.84
CA LYS A 114 7.73 10.41 19.42
C LYS A 114 8.19 9.66 20.68
N GLU A 115 7.23 9.10 21.40
CA GLU A 115 7.45 8.46 22.71
C GLU A 115 7.55 6.94 22.62
N ASN A 116 7.14 6.33 21.51
CA ASN A 116 7.05 4.88 21.35
C ASN A 116 7.70 4.40 20.05
N ASP A 117 8.51 3.36 20.13
CA ASP A 117 9.08 2.71 18.95
C ASP A 117 8.06 1.78 18.28
N VAL A 118 7.16 2.35 17.47
CA VAL A 118 6.13 1.62 16.72
C VAL A 118 6.67 0.63 15.67
N ARG A 119 7.99 0.62 15.43
CA ARG A 119 8.62 -0.40 14.57
C ARG A 119 8.53 -1.78 15.22
N TYR A 120 8.62 -1.84 16.56
CA TYR A 120 8.75 -3.08 17.34
C TYR A 120 7.75 -3.20 18.50
N CYS A 121 7.24 -2.07 19.00
CA CYS A 121 6.36 -2.06 20.15
C CYS A 121 4.89 -2.19 19.69
N ALA A 122 4.42 -3.43 19.62
CA ALA A 122 3.00 -3.72 19.75
C ALA A 122 2.58 -3.38 21.19
N SER A 123 2.37 -2.10 21.51
CA SER A 123 1.43 -1.80 22.59
C SER A 123 0.08 -2.37 22.16
N ILE A 124 -0.74 -2.76 23.14
CA ILE A 124 -1.79 -3.80 23.09
C ILE A 124 -2.76 -3.80 21.87
N GLN A 125 -2.73 -2.81 20.96
CA GLN A 125 -3.61 -2.73 19.79
C GLN A 125 -2.97 -2.14 18.51
N VAL A 126 -1.67 -1.84 18.46
CA VAL A 126 -1.02 -1.25 17.26
C VAL A 126 -0.21 -2.31 16.51
N GLU A 127 -0.45 -2.44 15.21
CA GLU A 127 0.29 -3.33 14.32
C GLU A 127 1.75 -2.90 14.21
N THR A 128 2.70 -3.83 14.20
CA THR A 128 4.11 -3.49 13.99
C THR A 128 4.40 -3.35 12.50
N TRP A 129 5.44 -2.58 12.17
CA TRP A 129 5.90 -2.47 10.78
C TRP A 129 6.38 -3.82 10.23
N THR A 130 6.96 -4.67 11.08
CA THR A 130 7.29 -6.05 10.72
C THR A 130 6.05 -6.84 10.31
N ALA A 131 4.95 -6.76 11.07
CA ALA A 131 3.71 -7.44 10.72
C ALA A 131 3.13 -6.93 9.37
N VAL A 132 3.17 -5.61 9.12
CA VAL A 132 2.77 -5.05 7.82
C VAL A 132 3.62 -5.62 6.69
N ARG A 133 4.95 -5.64 6.86
CA ARG A 133 5.90 -6.19 5.88
C ARG A 133 5.64 -7.67 5.60
N GLU A 134 5.39 -8.46 6.63
CA GLU A 134 5.10 -9.89 6.50
C GLU A 134 3.81 -10.14 5.72
N ARG A 135 2.72 -9.43 6.03
CA ARG A 135 1.45 -9.64 5.32
C ARG A 135 1.50 -9.22 3.86
N VAL A 136 2.12 -8.09 3.53
CA VAL A 136 2.24 -7.65 2.12
C VAL A 136 3.20 -8.54 1.34
N GLY A 137 4.29 -9.00 1.97
CA GLY A 137 5.21 -9.96 1.37
C GLY A 137 4.56 -11.32 1.11
N ALA A 138 3.71 -11.79 2.02
CA ALA A 138 2.93 -13.01 1.82
C ALA A 138 1.98 -12.91 0.62
N LEU A 139 1.32 -11.76 0.43
CA LEU A 139 0.49 -11.50 -0.76
C LEU A 139 1.33 -11.56 -2.05
N LEU A 140 2.50 -10.93 -2.08
CA LEU A 140 3.38 -10.96 -3.24
C LEU A 140 3.83 -12.38 -3.57
N ILE A 141 4.21 -13.17 -2.56
CA ILE A 141 4.60 -14.58 -2.74
C ILE A 141 3.45 -15.40 -3.33
N GLU A 142 2.27 -15.28 -2.73
CA GLU A 142 1.10 -16.04 -3.15
C GLU A 142 0.67 -15.68 -4.57
N SER A 143 0.51 -14.40 -4.88
CA SER A 143 0.16 -13.94 -6.23
C SER A 143 1.21 -14.34 -7.27
N ASN A 144 2.49 -14.32 -6.93
CA ASN A 144 3.58 -14.72 -7.84
C ASN A 144 3.60 -16.23 -8.12
N PHE A 145 3.02 -17.02 -7.21
CA PHE A 145 2.84 -18.45 -7.40
C PHE A 145 1.58 -18.77 -8.21
N LEU A 146 0.47 -18.08 -7.92
CA LEU A 146 -0.83 -18.33 -8.52
C LEU A 146 -0.92 -17.88 -9.99
N TYR A 147 -0.28 -16.75 -10.32
CA TYR A 147 -0.34 -16.13 -11.64
C TYR A 147 1.01 -16.22 -12.36
N LYS A 148 1.00 -16.15 -13.70
CA LYS A 148 2.22 -16.28 -14.52
C LYS A 148 2.19 -15.35 -15.73
N GLY A 149 3.22 -14.52 -15.87
CA GLY A 149 3.36 -13.59 -16.98
C GLY A 149 2.29 -12.50 -17.03
N GLU A 150 1.62 -12.21 -15.90
CA GLU A 150 0.56 -11.21 -15.83
C GLU A 150 1.11 -9.84 -15.36
N ASN A 151 0.44 -8.76 -15.76
CA ASN A 151 0.62 -7.42 -15.22
C ASN A 151 -0.34 -7.22 -14.03
N ILE A 152 0.22 -7.09 -12.83
CA ILE A 152 -0.56 -7.08 -11.58
C ILE A 152 -0.35 -5.76 -10.85
N LEU A 153 -1.43 -5.06 -10.56
CA LEU A 153 -1.43 -3.82 -9.77
C LEU A 153 -1.88 -4.07 -8.33
N PHE A 154 -1.12 -3.56 -7.37
CA PHE A 154 -1.56 -3.39 -5.97
C PHE A 154 -1.97 -1.94 -5.70
N VAL A 155 -3.22 -1.74 -5.29
CA VAL A 155 -3.77 -0.43 -4.88
C VAL A 155 -3.89 -0.39 -3.37
N SER A 156 -3.07 0.44 -2.72
CA SER A 156 -2.93 0.41 -1.27
C SER A 156 -2.59 1.80 -0.70
N HIS A 157 -1.90 1.83 0.43
CA HIS A 157 -1.60 3.00 1.23
C HIS A 157 -0.10 3.20 1.40
N GLU A 158 0.30 4.24 2.12
CA GLU A 158 1.71 4.60 2.23
C GLU A 158 2.53 3.52 2.92
N LEU A 159 2.11 3.09 4.11
CA LEU A 159 2.93 2.15 4.88
C LEU A 159 3.00 0.76 4.21
N PRO A 160 1.90 0.13 3.77
CA PRO A 160 1.96 -1.17 3.12
C PRO A 160 2.85 -1.20 1.87
N ILE A 161 2.76 -0.18 1.00
CA ILE A 161 3.61 -0.10 -0.21
C ILE A 161 5.07 0.09 0.18
N SER A 162 5.33 1.00 1.12
CA SER A 162 6.67 1.23 1.66
C SER A 162 7.28 -0.05 2.26
N MET A 163 6.47 -0.88 2.92
CA MET A 163 6.90 -2.15 3.51
C MET A 163 7.06 -3.27 2.49
N LEU A 164 6.27 -3.26 1.42
CA LEU A 164 6.45 -4.15 0.29
C LEU A 164 7.78 -3.90 -0.43
N LEU A 165 8.16 -2.64 -0.61
CA LEU A 165 9.46 -2.28 -1.17
C LEU A 165 10.62 -2.77 -0.28
N ASP A 166 10.50 -2.62 1.05
CA ASP A 166 11.51 -3.17 1.97
C ASP A 166 11.55 -4.70 1.96
N PHE A 167 10.41 -5.35 1.73
CA PHE A 167 10.35 -6.80 1.55
C PHE A 167 11.11 -7.24 0.31
N ILE A 168 10.82 -6.62 -0.84
CA ILE A 168 11.45 -6.92 -2.15
C ILE A 168 12.97 -6.69 -2.09
N ASN A 169 13.41 -5.57 -1.51
CA ASN A 169 14.82 -5.20 -1.45
C ASN A 169 15.60 -5.90 -0.32
N GLY A 170 14.95 -6.73 0.51
CA GLY A 170 15.60 -7.37 1.65
C GLY A 170 16.06 -6.38 2.75
N ILE A 171 15.54 -5.15 2.74
CA ILE A 171 15.91 -4.10 3.70
C ILE A 171 15.30 -4.41 5.06
N LYS A 172 16.12 -4.29 6.11
CA LYS A 172 15.67 -4.30 7.51
C LYS A 172 15.63 -2.85 8.01
N ARG A 173 14.43 -2.35 8.34
CA ARG A 173 14.19 -0.95 8.78
C ARG A 173 14.90 -0.51 10.06
N GLU A 174 15.56 -1.42 10.77
CA GLU A 174 16.51 -1.10 11.84
C GLU A 174 17.58 -0.10 11.39
N THR A 175 17.86 -0.05 10.08
CA THR A 175 19.01 0.64 9.49
C THR A 175 18.66 1.75 8.48
N HIS A 176 17.39 1.93 8.10
CA HIS A 176 16.99 2.82 6.99
C HIS A 176 15.70 3.60 7.25
N PRO A 177 15.61 4.88 6.82
CA PRO A 177 14.40 5.68 6.95
C PRO A 177 13.29 5.15 6.05
N ARG A 178 12.02 5.38 6.44
CA ARG A 178 10.84 4.96 5.67
C ARG A 178 10.83 5.60 4.28
N ILE A 179 10.64 4.79 3.25
CA ILE A 179 10.44 5.26 1.87
C ILE A 179 9.10 5.99 1.80
N TYR A 180 9.13 7.27 1.39
CA TYR A 180 7.91 8.03 1.13
C TYR A 180 7.26 7.56 -0.17
N ILE A 181 5.95 7.29 -0.11
CA ILE A 181 5.16 6.85 -1.27
C ILE A 181 4.23 8.00 -1.68
N PRO A 182 4.48 8.65 -2.84
CA PRO A 182 3.62 9.72 -3.33
C PRO A 182 2.23 9.20 -3.70
N TYR A 183 1.24 10.09 -3.63
CA TYR A 183 -0.12 9.80 -4.05
C TYR A 183 -0.20 9.64 -5.57
N SER A 184 -0.97 8.66 -6.03
CA SER A 184 -1.31 8.48 -7.45
C SER A 184 -0.09 8.41 -8.37
N GLN A 185 0.94 7.68 -7.97
CA GLN A 185 2.09 7.40 -8.82
C GLN A 185 2.30 5.89 -8.91
N PHE A 186 2.34 5.37 -10.14
CA PHE A 186 2.70 3.98 -10.36
C PHE A 186 4.16 3.75 -9.99
N ILE A 187 4.40 2.70 -9.23
CA ILE A 187 5.72 2.21 -8.86
C ILE A 187 5.84 0.82 -9.48
N HIS A 188 6.77 0.66 -10.41
CA HIS A 188 7.08 -0.63 -11.01
C HIS A 188 7.98 -1.41 -10.05
N LEU A 189 7.44 -2.47 -9.43
CA LEU A 189 8.11 -3.19 -8.35
C LEU A 189 9.27 -4.06 -8.83
N ASN A 190 9.20 -4.56 -10.06
CA ASN A 190 10.25 -5.41 -10.64
C ASN A 190 11.55 -4.65 -10.94
N SER A 191 11.49 -3.33 -11.12
CA SER A 191 12.67 -2.49 -11.41
C SER A 191 13.27 -1.81 -10.19
N VAL A 192 12.68 -1.98 -9.00
CA VAL A 192 13.25 -1.47 -7.76
C VAL A 192 14.40 -2.38 -7.36
N SER A 193 15.63 -1.96 -7.66
CA SER A 193 16.84 -2.58 -7.10
C SER A 193 17.17 -1.97 -5.73
N PRO A 194 17.81 -2.74 -4.82
CA PRO A 194 18.44 -2.20 -3.62
C PRO A 194 19.49 -1.11 -3.92
#